data_AF-U2YGA4-F1
#
_entry.id   AF-U2YGA4-F1
#
_cell.length_a   1.000
_cell.length_b   1.000
_cell.length_c   1.000
_cell.angle_alpha   90.00
_cell.angle_beta   90.00
_cell.angle_gamma   90.00
#
_symmetry.space_group_name_H-M   'P 1'
#
loop_
_entity.id
_entity.type
_entity.pdbx_description
1 polymer ?
#
loop_
_entity_poly.entity_id
_entity_poly.type
_entity_poly.pdbx_seq_one_letter_code
_entity_poly.pdbx_strand_id
1 'polypeptide(L)' 'MAEACGNCGKETPHAVSVELKTESDKEENAEFSREPYRVAKCRVSGEKTSTRMNNA' A
#
# COMPACT_ATOMS: atom_id res chain seq x y z
N MET A 1 9.39 9.03 7.88
CA MET A 1 10.24 8.45 6.82
C MET A 1 10.04 9.29 5.57
N ALA A 2 11.12 9.68 4.88
CA ALA A 2 11.03 10.25 3.54
C ALA A 2 11.25 9.14 2.51
N GLU A 3 10.51 9.17 1.40
CA GLU A 3 10.62 8.21 0.29
C GLU A 3 10.56 8.96 -1.04
N ALA A 4 11.15 8.38 -2.07
CA ALA A 4 11.08 8.93 -3.41
C ALA A 4 9.62 8.91 -3.92
N CYS A 5 9.07 10.08 -4.20
CA CYS A 5 7.76 10.21 -4.82
C CYS A 5 7.91 10.36 -6.33
N GLY A 6 7.28 9.48 -7.11
CA GLY A 6 7.25 9.59 -8.57
C GLY A 6 6.59 10.88 -9.05
N ASN A 7 5.55 11.33 -8.34
CA ASN A 7 4.86 12.59 -8.66
C ASN A 7 5.69 13.85 -8.35
N CYS A 8 6.38 13.88 -7.20
CA CYS A 8 7.16 15.05 -6.80
C CYS A 8 8.59 15.07 -7.39
N GLY A 9 9.05 13.95 -7.93
CA GLY A 9 10.42 13.79 -8.46
C GLY A 9 11.51 13.94 -7.40
N LYS A 10 11.18 13.79 -6.11
CA LYS A 10 12.08 13.99 -4.98
C LYS A 10 11.66 13.18 -3.76
N GLU A 11 12.54 13.14 -2.76
CA GLU A 11 12.23 12.56 -1.46
C GLU A 11 11.23 13.43 -0.70
N THR A 12 10.09 12.84 -0.34
CA THR A 12 9.04 13.53 0.40
C THR A 12 8.61 12.69 1.60
N PRO A 13 8.10 13.32 2.67
CA PRO A 13 7.57 12.58 3.80
C PRO A 13 6.33 11.78 3.37
N HIS A 14 6.41 10.45 3.47
CA HIS A 14 5.30 9.55 3.22
C HIS A 14 4.73 9.01 4.54
N ALA A 15 3.41 8.93 4.62
CA ALA A 15 2.70 8.19 5.64
C ALA A 15 2.59 6.74 5.15
N VAL A 16 3.31 5.83 5.80
CA VAL A 16 3.30 4.40 5.48
C VAL A 16 2.40 3.69 6.48
N SER A 17 1.50 2.84 5.98
CA SER A 17 0.63 2.01 6.79
C SER A 17 0.49 0.64 6.13
N VAL A 18 0.19 -0.38 6.93
CA VAL A 18 -0.08 -1.73 6.42
C VAL A 18 -1.59 -1.92 6.44
N GLU A 19 -2.17 -2.23 5.29
CA GLU A 19 -3.59 -2.53 5.15
C GLU A 19 -3.74 -3.99 4.70
N LEU A 20 -4.61 -4.73 5.36
CA LEU A 20 -5.00 -6.07 4.92
C LEU A 20 -6.13 -5.92 3.92
N LYS A 21 -5.93 -6.32 2.66
CA LYS A 21 -7.02 -6.35 1.67
C LYS A 21 -7.34 -7.79 1.30
N THR A 22 -8.62 -8.05 1.12
CA THR A 22 -9.12 -9.33 0.62
C THR A 22 -9.14 -9.27 -0.90
N GLU A 23 -8.35 -10.10 -1.57
CA GLU A 23 -8.30 -10.15 -3.04
C GLU A 23 -9.34 -11.13 -3.64
N SER A 24 -10.14 -11.81 -2.80
CA SER A 24 -11.12 -12.82 -3.24
C SER A 24 -12.57 -12.33 -3.14
N ASP A 25 -13.23 -12.21 -4.30
CA ASP A 25 -14.67 -11.93 -4.48
C ASP A 25 -15.57 -13.17 -4.22
N LYS A 26 -14.99 -14.30 -3.78
CA LYS A 26 -15.71 -15.56 -3.56
C LYS A 26 -15.95 -15.82 -2.07
N GLU A 27 -17.22 -15.82 -1.72
CA GLU A 27 -17.79 -15.90 -0.36
C GLU A 27 -17.34 -17.13 0.47
N GLU A 28 -16.84 -18.20 -0.16
CA GLU A 28 -16.51 -19.46 0.53
C GLU A 28 -15.08 -19.58 1.10
N ASN A 29 -14.20 -18.59 0.92
CA ASN A 29 -12.85 -18.61 1.54
C ASN A 29 -12.19 -17.22 1.73
N ALA A 30 -12.97 -16.14 1.63
CA ALA A 30 -12.47 -14.76 1.63
C ALA A 30 -11.76 -14.33 2.93
N GLU A 31 -12.03 -15.01 4.04
CA GLU A 31 -11.45 -14.69 5.35
C GLU A 31 -10.00 -15.19 5.54
N PHE A 32 -9.53 -16.13 4.71
CA PHE A 32 -8.16 -16.67 4.78
C PHE A 32 -7.18 -16.05 3.76
N SER A 33 -7.68 -15.40 2.71
CA SER A 33 -6.87 -14.72 1.68
C SER A 33 -6.75 -13.21 1.93
N ARG A 34 -6.45 -12.82 3.17
CA ARG A 34 -6.17 -11.41 3.52
C ARG A 34 -4.70 -11.14 3.28
N GLU A 35 -4.43 -10.25 2.34
CA GLU A 35 -3.07 -10.01 1.90
C GLU A 35 -2.59 -8.68 2.46
N PRO A 36 -1.39 -8.63 3.08
CA PRO A 36 -0.83 -7.39 3.58
C PRO A 36 -0.35 -6.53 2.40
N TYR A 37 -0.84 -5.30 2.36
CA TYR A 37 -0.38 -4.25 1.47
C TYR A 37 0.32 -3.17 2.26
N ARG A 38 1.49 -2.79 1.80
CA ARG A 38 2.14 -1.56 2.20
C ARG A 38 1.49 -0.41 1.44
N VAL A 39 0.84 0.50 2.15
CA VAL A 39 0.25 1.69 1.56
C VAL A 39 1.06 2.90 1.99
N ALA A 40 1.71 3.55 1.04
CA ALA A 40 2.48 4.76 1.23
C ALA A 40 1.74 5.95 0.63
N LYS A 41 1.40 6.94 1.45
CA LYS A 41 0.78 8.19 1.01
C LYS A 41 1.75 9.35 1.12
N CYS A 42 2.08 9.98 0.00
CA CYS A 42 2.86 11.21 -0.03
C CYS A 42 2.10 12.32 0.72
N ARG A 43 2.74 12.94 1.73
CA ARG A 43 2.12 14.08 2.45
C ARG A 43 2.20 15.40 1.68
N VAL A 44 2.96 15.44 0.58
CA VAL A 44 3.16 16.64 -0.24
C VAL A 44 2.17 16.69 -1.40
N SER A 45 2.15 15.66 -2.25
CA SER A 45 1.22 15.58 -3.40
C SER A 45 -0.08 14.86 -3.08
N GLY A 46 -0.14 14.05 -2.02
CA GLY A 46 -1.30 13.23 -1.69
C GLY A 46 -1.36 11.88 -2.42
N GLU A 47 -0.41 11.59 -3.31
CA GLU A 47 -0.32 10.34 -4.06
C GLU A 47 -0.25 9.12 -3.12
N LYS A 48 -1.01 8.06 -3.45
CA LYS A 48 -1.05 6.82 -2.67
C LYS A 48 -0.52 5.68 -3.53
N THR A 49 0.45 4.95 -3.01
CA THR A 49 1.02 3.75 -3.63
C THR A 49 0.74 2.56 -2.73
N SER A 50 0.12 1.52 -3.30
CA SER A 50 -0.14 0.25 -2.60
C SER A 50 0.76 -0.83 -3.19
N THR A 51 1.56 -1.49 -2.35
CA THR A 51 2.45 -2.57 -2.77
C THR A 51 2.12 -3.81 -1.96
N ARG A 52 1.75 -4.91 -2.63
CA ARG A 52 1.51 -6.21 -1.99
C ARG A 52 2.81 -6.69 -1.37
N MET A 53 2.78 -7.06 -0.09
CA MET A 53 3.96 -7.50 0.66
C MET A 53 4.18 -9.02 0.57
N ASN A 54 3.20 -9.75 0.04
CA ASN A 54 3.32 -11.19 -0.22
C ASN A 54 3.93 -11.40 -1.62
N ASN A 55 5.25 -11.28 -1.72
CA ASN A 55 6.00 -11.82 -2.86
C ASN A 55 7.00 -12.81 -2.25
N ALA A 56 6.58 -14.07 -2.17
CA ALA A 56 7.42 -15.21 -1.83
C ALA A 56 8.05 -15.78 -3.12
#